data_AF-A0A4C1UZ95-F1
#
_entry.id   AF-A0A4C1UZ95-F1
#
_cell.length_a   1.000
_cell.length_b   1.000
_cell.length_c   1.000
_cell.angle_alpha   90.00
_cell.angle_beta   90.00
_cell.angle_gamma   90.00
#
_symmetry.space_group_name_H-M   'P 1'
#
loop_
_entity.id
_entity.type
_entity.pdbx_description
1 polymer ?
#
loop_
_entity_poly.entity_id
_entity_poly.type
_entity_poly.pdbx_seq_one_letter_code
_entity_poly.pdbx_strand_id
1 'polypeptide(L)'
;MYADVPSVTKPILHSKDLPHPVCPGSSSANILDDNNSDVEFKSISSDSDEFSPQENTPHLINQAEFNDLVRDLQLSRSKAELLGSRLQQWNLLLPDKSYVFQKQKQSLLRIFQKRR
;
A
#
# COMPACT_ATOMS: atom_id res chain seq x y z
N MET A 1 -2.45 -28.94 -13.33
CA MET A 1 -2.17 -30.18 -12.56
C MET A 1 -1.22 -29.81 -11.44
N TYR A 2 -1.54 -30.14 -10.19
CA TYR A 2 -0.62 -29.92 -9.06
C TYR A 2 0.48 -30.98 -9.08
N ALA A 3 1.70 -30.62 -8.70
CA ALA A 3 2.82 -31.55 -8.65
C ALA A 3 2.70 -32.52 -7.46
N ASP A 4 2.96 -33.81 -7.68
CA ASP A 4 2.95 -34.84 -6.64
C ASP A 4 4.33 -34.92 -5.96
N VAL A 5 4.59 -34.01 -5.02
CA VAL A 5 5.78 -33.99 -4.17
C VAL A 5 5.37 -33.84 -2.69
N PRO A 6 6.15 -34.38 -1.73
CA PRO A 6 5.76 -34.41 -0.32
C PRO A 6 5.65 -33.02 0.33
N SER A 7 6.17 -31.98 -0.31
CA SER A 7 6.08 -30.58 0.13
C SER A 7 4.83 -29.85 -0.35
N VAL A 8 4.02 -30.44 -1.22
CA VAL A 8 2.86 -29.78 -1.84
C VAL A 8 1.57 -30.30 -1.24
N THR A 9 0.76 -29.40 -0.70
CA THR A 9 -0.62 -29.69 -0.27
C THR A 9 -1.57 -29.41 -1.43
N LYS A 10 -2.44 -30.37 -1.75
CA LYS A 10 -3.46 -30.22 -2.80
C LYS A 10 -4.59 -29.31 -2.30
N PRO A 11 -5.24 -28.54 -3.19
CA PRO A 11 -6.39 -27.74 -2.78
C PRO A 11 -7.50 -28.65 -2.23
N ILE A 12 -8.14 -28.19 -1.16
CA ILE A 12 -9.27 -28.88 -0.53
C ILE A 12 -10.53 -28.52 -1.30
N LEU A 13 -11.31 -29.54 -1.70
CA LEU A 13 -12.59 -29.33 -2.36
C LEU A 13 -13.63 -28.80 -1.36
N HIS A 14 -14.31 -27.71 -1.71
CA HIS A 14 -15.34 -27.13 -0.87
C HIS A 14 -16.57 -28.03 -0.80
N SER A 15 -17.08 -28.24 0.41
CA SER A 15 -18.28 -29.02 0.69
C SER A 15 -19.16 -28.25 1.68
N LYS A 16 -20.36 -28.77 1.97
CA LYS A 16 -21.25 -28.22 3.01
C LYS A 16 -20.57 -28.07 4.38
N ASP A 17 -19.55 -28.90 4.66
CA ASP A 17 -18.80 -28.89 5.91
C ASP A 17 -17.61 -27.91 5.86
N LEU A 18 -17.27 -27.37 4.67
CA LEU A 18 -16.19 -26.42 4.38
C LEU A 18 -16.69 -25.30 3.43
N PRO A 19 -17.67 -24.49 3.85
CA PRO A 19 -18.24 -23.42 3.03
C PRO A 19 -17.21 -22.33 2.74
N HIS A 20 -17.43 -21.57 1.66
CA HIS A 20 -16.60 -20.41 1.37
C HIS A 20 -16.76 -19.36 2.49
N PRO A 21 -15.66 -18.72 2.93
CA PRO A 21 -15.76 -17.60 3.85
C PRO A 21 -16.56 -16.48 3.18
N VAL A 22 -17.65 -16.08 3.81
CA VAL A 22 -18.51 -14.98 3.34
C VAL A 22 -17.94 -13.67 3.91
N CYS A 23 -17.80 -12.66 3.05
CA CYS A 23 -17.40 -11.33 3.50
C CYS A 23 -18.46 -10.78 4.46
N PRO A 24 -18.12 -10.31 5.67
CA PRO A 24 -19.07 -9.69 6.57
C PRO A 24 -19.57 -8.38 5.93
N GLY A 25 -20.72 -8.47 5.25
CA GLY A 25 -21.30 -7.37 4.46
C GLY A 25 -21.94 -7.83 3.14
N SER A 26 -21.60 -9.01 2.62
CA SER A 26 -22.30 -9.60 1.48
C SER A 26 -23.45 -10.47 1.97
N SER A 27 -24.47 -9.86 2.58
CA SER A 27 -25.80 -10.46 2.48
C SER A 27 -26.10 -10.53 0.99
N SER A 28 -26.41 -11.73 0.49
CA SER A 28 -26.95 -11.91 -0.86
C SER A 28 -27.99 -10.82 -1.09
N ALA A 29 -27.68 -9.87 -1.97
CA ALA A 29 -28.61 -8.87 -2.43
C ALA A 29 -29.73 -9.65 -3.12
N ASN A 30 -30.76 -9.99 -2.35
CA ASN A 30 -32.04 -10.35 -2.90
C ASN A 30 -32.48 -9.11 -3.67
N ILE A 31 -32.36 -9.18 -4.99
CA ILE A 31 -32.99 -8.25 -5.90
C ILE A 31 -34.48 -8.30 -5.56
N LEU A 32 -34.96 -7.25 -4.90
CA LEU A 32 -36.37 -6.97 -4.74
C LEU A 32 -36.55 -5.52 -5.18
N ASP A 33 -37.19 -5.41 -6.34
CA ASP A 33 -37.80 -4.19 -6.85
C ASP A 33 -38.80 -3.60 -5.85
N ASP A 34 -38.86 -2.26 -5.92
CA ASP A 34 -40.06 -1.42 -5.80
C ASP A 34 -40.43 -0.76 -4.46
N ASN A 35 -40.84 0.50 -4.64
CA ASN A 35 -41.58 1.42 -3.76
C ASN A 35 -40.89 2.12 -2.57
N ASN A 36 -40.42 3.33 -2.88
CA ASN A 36 -40.79 4.60 -2.25
C ASN A 36 -41.30 4.54 -0.78
N SER A 37 -40.46 4.98 0.15
CA SER A 37 -40.93 5.66 1.36
C SER A 37 -39.93 6.73 1.78
N ASP A 38 -40.47 7.94 1.96
CA ASP A 38 -39.81 9.15 2.43
C ASP A 38 -38.84 8.89 3.59
N VAL A 39 -37.54 9.07 3.31
CA VAL A 39 -36.57 9.40 4.35
C VAL A 39 -36.18 10.85 4.17
N GLU A 40 -36.78 11.69 5.00
CA GLU A 40 -36.44 13.10 5.16
C GLU A 40 -34.96 13.20 5.59
N PHE A 41 -34.06 13.27 4.62
CA PHE A 41 -32.66 13.63 4.85
C PHE A 41 -32.63 15.10 5.25
N LYS A 42 -32.72 15.34 6.55
CA LYS A 42 -32.41 16.62 7.17
C LYS A 42 -31.03 17.04 6.68
N SER A 43 -31.00 17.94 5.70
CA SER A 43 -29.78 18.47 5.13
C SER A 43 -29.02 19.18 6.24
N ILE A 44 -27.94 18.56 6.69
CA ILE A 44 -26.98 19.20 7.56
C ILE A 44 -26.28 20.21 6.65
N SER A 45 -26.76 21.45 6.65
CA SER A 45 -26.04 22.60 6.15
C SER A 45 -24.83 22.77 7.08
N SER A 46 -23.81 21.96 6.84
CA SER A 46 -22.48 22.20 7.37
C SER A 46 -21.81 23.15 6.41
N ASP A 47 -21.49 24.31 6.96
CA ASP A 47 -20.60 25.34 6.47
C ASP A 47 -19.60 24.79 5.47
N SER A 48 -19.66 25.31 4.25
CA SER A 48 -18.82 24.91 3.13
C SER A 48 -17.41 25.44 3.37
N ASP A 49 -16.63 24.74 4.19
CA ASP A 49 -15.19 24.75 4.02
C ASP A 49 -14.93 24.15 2.64
N GLU A 50 -14.67 25.06 1.71
CA GLU A 50 -14.37 24.82 0.31
C GLU A 50 -13.16 23.87 0.22
N PHE A 51 -13.43 22.56 0.24
CA PHE A 51 -12.46 21.55 -0.16
C PHE A 51 -12.24 21.73 -1.65
N SER A 52 -11.40 22.71 -1.99
CA SER A 52 -10.82 22.81 -3.32
C SER A 52 -10.17 21.46 -3.58
N PRO A 53 -10.60 20.71 -4.62
CA PRO A 53 -9.94 19.48 -4.99
C PRO A 53 -8.53 19.89 -5.41
N GLN A 54 -7.58 19.75 -4.46
CA GLN A 54 -6.18 19.92 -4.72
C GLN A 54 -5.90 19.06 -5.94
N GLU A 55 -5.35 19.71 -6.98
CA GLU A 55 -4.94 19.13 -8.24
C GLU A 55 -4.59 17.65 -8.04
N ASN A 56 -5.21 16.72 -8.79
CA ASN A 56 -5.03 15.25 -8.64
C ASN A 56 -3.58 14.78 -8.90
N THR A 57 -2.61 15.69 -8.88
CA THR A 57 -1.18 15.42 -8.94
C THR A 57 -0.70 14.79 -7.64
N PRO A 58 0.03 13.68 -7.71
CA PRO A 58 0.63 13.07 -6.52
C PRO A 58 1.63 14.04 -5.87
N HIS A 59 1.54 14.21 -4.55
CA HIS A 59 2.51 14.98 -3.78
C HIS A 59 3.88 14.33 -3.83
N LEU A 60 4.88 15.04 -4.32
CA LEU A 60 6.27 14.59 -4.34
C LEU A 60 7.02 15.17 -3.16
N ILE A 61 7.74 14.29 -2.46
CA ILE A 61 8.50 14.62 -1.25
C ILE A 61 9.79 15.35 -1.63
N ASN A 62 9.97 16.54 -1.07
CA ASN A 62 11.20 17.33 -1.19
C ASN A 62 12.22 16.96 -0.08
N GLN A 63 13.47 17.40 -0.25
CA GLN A 63 14.57 17.11 0.67
C GLN A 63 14.33 17.66 2.08
N ALA A 64 13.71 18.83 2.18
CA ALA A 64 13.35 19.43 3.47
C ALA A 64 12.35 18.53 4.20
N GLU A 65 11.26 18.16 3.54
CA GLU A 65 10.25 17.25 4.08
C GLU A 65 10.83 15.89 4.43
N PHE A 66 11.71 15.32 3.58
CA PHE A 66 12.41 14.08 3.91
C PHE A 66 13.28 14.21 5.16
N ASN A 67 14.00 15.32 5.32
CA ASN A 67 14.82 15.57 6.50
C ASN A 67 13.96 15.78 7.76
N ASP A 68 12.82 16.45 7.61
CA ASP A 68 11.85 16.64 8.68
C ASP A 68 11.27 15.29 9.09
N LEU A 69 10.89 14.43 8.15
CA LEU A 69 10.46 13.06 8.43
C LEU A 69 11.52 12.25 9.18
N VAL A 70 12.79 12.37 8.81
CA VAL A 70 13.90 11.69 9.52
C VAL A 70 14.02 12.19 10.96
N ARG A 71 13.83 13.50 11.20
CA ARG A 71 13.91 14.12 12.53
C ARG A 71 12.68 13.78 13.38
N ASP A 72 11.49 13.93 12.84
CA ASP A 72 10.22 13.75 13.53
C ASP A 72 10.02 12.29 13.93
N LEU A 73 10.43 11.36 13.07
CA LEU A 73 10.41 9.92 13.34
C LEU A 73 11.66 9.42 14.08
N GLN A 74 12.62 10.32 14.38
CA GLN A 74 13.89 10.02 15.06
C GLN A 74 14.61 8.81 14.43
N LEU A 75 14.66 8.75 13.10
CA LEU A 75 15.22 7.60 12.40
C LEU A 75 16.74 7.57 12.53
N SER A 76 17.28 6.41 12.85
CA SER A 76 18.72 6.18 12.71
C SER A 76 19.12 6.25 11.23
N ARG A 77 20.37 6.61 10.95
CA ARG A 77 20.90 6.77 9.58
C ARG A 77 20.51 5.60 8.66
N SER A 78 20.70 4.35 9.11
CA SER A 78 20.35 3.17 8.31
C SER A 78 18.85 3.07 7.97
N LYS A 79 17.97 3.52 8.87
CA LYS A 79 16.51 3.52 8.64
C LYS A 79 16.11 4.67 7.72
N ALA A 80 16.71 5.84 7.88
CA ALA A 80 16.54 6.98 6.97
C ALA A 80 16.95 6.62 5.54
N GLU A 81 18.07 5.93 5.37
CA GLU A 81 18.52 5.42 4.07
C GLU A 81 17.53 4.43 3.45
N LEU A 82 17.02 3.49 4.25
CA LEU A 82 16.01 2.54 3.79
C LEU A 82 14.71 3.26 3.38
N LEU A 83 14.28 4.26 4.15
CA LEU A 83 13.13 5.10 3.83
C LEU A 83 13.34 5.81 2.49
N GLY A 84 14.47 6.49 2.30
CA GLY A 84 14.81 7.18 1.05
C GLY A 84 14.81 6.22 -0.14
N SER A 85 15.38 5.03 0.00
CA SER A 85 15.38 4.00 -1.06
C SER A 85 13.96 3.53 -1.41
N ARG A 86 13.06 3.42 -0.44
CA ARG A 86 11.65 3.05 -0.68
C ARG A 86 10.87 4.16 -1.36
N LEU A 87 11.04 5.40 -0.91
CA LEU A 87 10.42 6.57 -1.54
C LEU A 87 10.88 6.76 -3.00
N GLN A 88 12.16 6.48 -3.27
CA GLN A 88 12.70 6.46 -4.63
C GLN A 88 12.06 5.35 -5.47
N GLN A 89 11.92 4.13 -4.92
CA GLN A 89 11.29 3.01 -5.61
C GLN A 89 9.82 3.30 -5.97
N TRP A 90 9.11 4.05 -5.12
CA TRP A 90 7.72 4.46 -5.36
C TRP A 90 7.57 5.69 -6.25
N ASN A 91 8.68 6.27 -6.73
CA ASN A 91 8.68 7.50 -7.51
C ASN A 91 7.96 8.67 -6.81
N LEU A 92 8.07 8.73 -5.48
CA LEU A 92 7.48 9.77 -4.63
C LEU A 92 8.47 10.88 -4.30
N LEU A 93 9.67 10.85 -4.85
CA LEU A 93 10.70 11.88 -4.65
C LEU A 93 10.75 12.78 -5.88
N LEU A 94 11.03 14.07 -5.68
CA LEU A 94 11.29 14.95 -6.82
C LEU A 94 12.50 14.42 -7.64
N PRO A 95 12.39 14.37 -8.98
CA PRO A 95 13.39 13.75 -9.86
C PRO A 95 14.78 14.42 -9.81
N ASP A 96 14.85 15.68 -9.38
CA ASP A 96 16.09 16.45 -9.36
C ASP A 96 16.97 16.23 -8.12
N LYS A 97 16.60 15.33 -7.20
CA LYS A 97 17.36 15.08 -5.98
C LYS A 97 17.70 13.61 -5.82
N SER A 98 18.92 13.26 -6.19
CA SER A 98 19.51 11.98 -5.81
C SER A 98 19.85 12.03 -4.31
N TYR A 99 19.05 11.33 -3.49
CA TYR A 99 19.34 11.16 -2.06
C TYR A 99 20.46 10.13 -1.91
N VAL A 100 21.69 10.55 -2.22
CA VAL A 100 22.85 9.66 -2.19
C VAL A 100 23.36 9.53 -0.76
N PHE A 101 22.85 8.54 -0.04
CA PHE A 101 23.60 7.94 1.04
C PHE A 101 24.36 6.74 0.48
N GLN A 102 25.60 6.96 0.06
CA GLN A 102 26.48 5.88 -0.40
C GLN A 102 26.64 4.85 0.72
N LYS A 103 25.98 3.69 0.59
CA LYS A 103 26.45 2.46 1.20
C LYS A 103 27.35 1.73 0.21
N GLN A 104 28.60 1.55 0.64
CA GLN A 104 29.68 0.90 -0.09
C GLN A 104 29.24 -0.51 -0.51
N LYS A 105 28.87 -0.64 -1.78
CA LYS A 105 28.43 -1.88 -2.45
C LYS A 105 29.62 -2.83 -2.69
N GLN A 106 30.41 -3.12 -1.65
CA GLN A 106 31.59 -4.00 -1.77
C GLN A 106 31.30 -5.43 -1.28
N SER A 107 30.28 -5.66 -0.44
CA SER A 107 29.99 -7.01 0.08
C SER A 107 29.00 -7.82 -0.76
N LEU A 108 28.10 -7.20 -1.53
CA LEU A 108 27.10 -7.92 -2.33
C LEU A 108 27.69 -8.57 -3.60
N LEU A 109 28.76 -8.00 -4.17
CA LEU A 109 29.43 -8.57 -5.34
C LEU A 109 30.22 -9.85 -5.00
N ARG A 110 30.63 -10.01 -3.75
CA ARG A 110 31.42 -11.18 -3.33
C ARG A 110 30.61 -12.48 -3.31
N ILE A 111 29.30 -12.37 -3.12
CA ILE A 111 28.37 -13.52 -3.12
C ILE A 111 28.19 -14.07 -4.54
N PHE A 112 28.25 -13.20 -5.56
CA PHE A 112 28.02 -13.56 -6.96
C PHE A 112 29.28 -13.96 -7.73
N GLN A 113 30.49 -13.75 -7.19
CA GLN A 113 31.75 -14.09 -7.87
C GLN A 113 32.28 -15.51 -7.59
N LYS A 114 31.66 -16.29 -6.68
CA LYS A 114 32.14 -17.64 -6.35
C LYS A 114 31.26 -18.74 -6.94
N ARG A 115 31.22 -18.81 -8.27
CA ARG A 115 31.00 -20.04 -9.05
C ARG A 115 31.64 -19.91 -10.44
N ARG A 116 32.88 -20.36 -10.55
CA ARG A 116 33.43 -21.02 -11.74
C ARG A 116 34.46 -22.02 -11.27
#